data_AF-A0A965EN33-F1
#
_entry.id   AF-A0A965EN33-F1
#
_cell.length_a   1.000
_cell.length_b   1.000
_cell.length_c   1.000
_cell.angle_alpha   90.00
_cell.angle_beta   90.00
_cell.angle_gamma   90.00
#
_symmetry.space_group_name_H-M   'P 1'
#
loop_
_entity.id
_entity.type
_entity.pdbx_description
1 polymer ?
#
loop_
_entity_poly.entity_id
_entity_poly.type
_entity_poly.pdbx_seq_one_letter_code
_entity_poly.pdbx_strand_id
1 'polypeptide(L)'
;IYDQFNNRVFDSSKDIDLNLFNDLSYTISSNNIDIEVFRLIARNDMWKNYWSANSEYIFNRATIDWTDEQRTLVVLTKMYDSAYQHPECPPDSVFEDDDTFDGWMISQRRENEKTRNKNRTEKMLEGKNLDKAGEVFIMANSQEEANNIYGLNDNTSRHIIKERNAVIKNHTGLIDETQLPDVQRNIQIQNNQQFKDSRKK
;
A
#
# COMPACT_ATOMS: atom_id res chain seq x y z
N ILE A 1 -5.95 0.36 39.54
CA ILE A 1 -6.94 -0.56 38.92
C ILE A 1 -8.13 -0.60 39.87
N TYR A 2 -9.35 -0.46 39.36
CA TYR A 2 -10.58 -0.48 40.15
C TYR A 2 -11.43 -1.67 39.69
N ASP A 3 -12.14 -2.32 40.60
CA ASP A 3 -13.03 -3.43 40.25
C ASP A 3 -14.34 -2.91 39.63
N GLN A 4 -15.21 -3.83 39.21
CA GLN A 4 -16.54 -3.53 38.66
C GLN A 4 -17.49 -2.83 39.67
N PHE A 5 -17.09 -2.73 40.94
CA PHE A 5 -17.82 -2.04 42.00
C PHE A 5 -17.15 -0.73 42.41
N ASN A 6 -16.18 -0.26 41.61
CA ASN A 6 -15.45 0.99 41.80
C ASN A 6 -14.60 1.02 43.09
N ASN A 7 -14.23 -0.14 43.63
CA ASN A 7 -13.27 -0.25 44.72
C ASN A 7 -11.86 -0.27 44.17
N ARG A 8 -10.93 0.34 44.89
CA ARG A 8 -9.51 0.35 44.51
C ARG A 8 -8.95 -1.05 44.72
N VAL A 9 -8.48 -1.69 43.64
CA VAL A 9 -7.95 -3.07 43.69
C VAL A 9 -6.55 -3.13 44.30
N PHE A 10 -5.83 -2.00 44.29
CA PHE A 10 -4.49 -1.88 44.89
C PHE A 10 -4.43 -0.58 45.70
N ASP A 11 -4.32 -0.71 47.02
CA ASP A 11 -4.25 0.42 47.95
C ASP A 11 -2.82 0.85 48.30
N SER A 12 -1.82 -0.02 48.09
CA SER A 12 -0.41 0.31 48.30
C SER A 12 0.51 -0.43 47.30
N SER A 13 1.70 0.13 47.04
CA SER A 13 2.75 -0.53 46.23
C SER A 13 3.43 -1.69 46.96
N LYS A 14 3.07 -1.98 48.23
CA LYS A 14 3.60 -3.11 48.99
C LYS A 14 2.86 -4.42 48.72
N ASP A 15 1.71 -4.37 48.06
CA ASP A 15 0.86 -5.53 47.77
C ASP A 15 1.14 -6.17 46.39
N ILE A 16 2.18 -5.71 45.70
CA ILE A 16 2.60 -6.27 44.41
C ILE A 16 3.69 -7.30 44.66
N ASP A 17 3.32 -8.57 44.63
CA ASP A 17 4.28 -9.67 44.63
C ASP A 17 4.98 -9.74 43.26
N LEU A 18 6.19 -9.17 43.22
CA LEU A 18 7.04 -9.15 42.03
C LEU A 18 7.40 -10.56 41.55
N ASN A 19 7.53 -11.54 42.47
CA ASN A 19 7.83 -12.91 42.09
C ASN A 19 6.63 -13.54 41.40
N LEU A 20 5.42 -13.38 41.96
CA LEU A 20 4.20 -13.84 41.31
C LEU A 20 3.98 -13.21 39.94
N PHE A 21 4.24 -11.90 39.79
CA PHE A 21 4.13 -11.22 38.50
C PHE A 21 5.14 -11.75 37.48
N ASN A 22 6.40 -11.95 37.89
CA ASN A 22 7.45 -12.49 37.03
C ASN A 22 7.17 -13.95 36.66
N ASP A 23 6.72 -14.77 37.62
CA ASP A 23 6.36 -16.17 37.40
C ASP A 23 5.17 -16.28 36.45
N LEU A 24 4.16 -15.42 36.60
CA LEU A 24 3.00 -15.38 35.71
C LEU A 24 3.41 -14.90 34.31
N SER A 25 4.26 -13.88 34.22
CA SER A 25 4.79 -13.38 32.94
C SER A 25 5.67 -14.43 32.25
N TYR A 26 6.50 -15.17 33.00
CA TYR A 26 7.31 -16.28 32.51
C TYR A 26 6.43 -17.45 32.05
N THR A 27 5.40 -17.80 32.82
CA THR A 27 4.45 -18.86 32.45
C THR A 27 3.66 -18.50 31.20
N ILE A 28 3.20 -17.26 31.07
CA ILE A 28 2.49 -16.80 29.86
C ILE A 28 3.43 -16.82 28.66
N SER A 29 4.63 -16.26 28.78
CA SER A 29 5.59 -16.22 27.66
C SER A 29 6.06 -17.61 27.23
N SER A 30 6.27 -18.53 28.18
CA SER A 30 6.67 -19.91 27.87
C SER A 30 5.56 -20.77 27.24
N ASN A 31 4.29 -20.42 27.45
CA ASN A 31 3.15 -21.11 26.83
C ASN A 31 2.60 -20.39 25.59
N ASN A 32 3.13 -19.21 25.25
CA ASN A 32 2.72 -18.50 24.05
C ASN A 32 3.51 -19.02 22.84
N ILE A 33 2.81 -19.20 21.72
CA ILE A 33 3.40 -19.59 20.46
C ILE A 33 3.77 -18.31 19.71
N ASP A 34 5.03 -18.18 19.34
CA ASP A 34 5.47 -17.00 18.60
C ASP A 34 4.92 -17.00 17.16
N ILE A 35 4.80 -15.82 16.57
CA ILE A 35 4.27 -15.62 15.22
C ILE A 35 5.09 -16.38 14.16
N GLU A 36 6.39 -16.50 14.35
CA GLU A 36 7.30 -17.26 13.50
C GLU A 36 6.89 -18.74 13.44
N VAL A 37 6.47 -19.31 14.57
CA VAL A 37 6.01 -20.70 14.65
C VAL A 37 4.69 -20.86 13.91
N PHE A 38 3.76 -19.91 14.03
CA PHE A 38 2.53 -19.94 13.23
C PHE A 38 2.80 -19.84 11.73
N ARG A 39 3.75 -18.99 11.32
CA ARG A 39 4.17 -18.88 9.90
C ARG A 39 4.82 -20.17 9.42
N LEU A 40 5.61 -20.84 10.25
CA LEU A 40 6.19 -22.15 9.94
C LEU A 40 5.09 -23.22 9.76
N ILE A 41 4.12 -23.29 10.67
CA ILE A 41 2.99 -24.23 10.57
C ILE A 41 2.17 -23.95 9.31
N ALA A 42 1.85 -22.68 9.03
CA ALA A 42 1.08 -22.30 7.85
C ALA A 42 1.77 -22.71 6.53
N ARG A 43 3.11 -22.70 6.49
CA ARG A 43 3.91 -23.13 5.33
C ARG A 43 4.11 -24.64 5.24
N ASN A 44 3.94 -25.37 6.35
CA ASN A 44 4.22 -26.80 6.45
C ASN A 44 3.30 -27.64 5.56
N ASP A 45 3.87 -28.62 4.88
CA ASP A 45 3.14 -29.46 3.92
C ASP A 45 2.04 -30.31 4.56
N MET A 46 2.22 -30.80 5.79
CA MET A 46 1.17 -31.56 6.48
C MET A 46 -0.03 -30.67 6.77
N TRP A 47 0.21 -29.46 7.27
CA TRP A 47 -0.86 -28.49 7.51
C TRP A 47 -1.55 -28.09 6.21
N LYS A 48 -0.79 -27.77 5.16
CA LYS A 48 -1.34 -27.47 3.82
C LYS A 48 -2.21 -28.60 3.30
N ASN A 49 -1.82 -29.86 3.53
CA ASN A 49 -2.64 -31.01 3.15
C ASN A 49 -4.00 -30.98 3.88
N TYR A 50 -3.99 -30.82 5.21
CA TYR A 50 -5.24 -30.69 5.98
C TYR A 50 -6.10 -29.52 5.52
N TRP A 51 -5.48 -28.35 5.33
CA TRP A 51 -6.16 -27.14 4.88
C TRP A 51 -6.79 -27.30 3.50
N SER A 52 -6.05 -27.90 2.55
CA SER A 52 -6.54 -28.16 1.19
C SER A 52 -7.68 -29.18 1.16
N ALA A 53 -7.69 -30.14 2.10
CA ALA A 53 -8.72 -31.16 2.19
C ALA A 53 -10.03 -30.63 2.80
N ASN A 54 -9.95 -29.75 3.81
CA ASN A 54 -11.13 -29.16 4.45
C ASN A 54 -10.83 -27.83 5.15
N SER A 55 -10.93 -26.73 4.41
CA SER A 55 -10.71 -25.38 4.93
C SER A 55 -11.90 -24.82 5.73
N GLU A 56 -13.10 -25.36 5.55
CA GLU A 56 -14.32 -24.89 6.24
C GLU A 56 -14.45 -25.43 7.67
N TYR A 57 -14.03 -26.67 7.90
CA TYR A 57 -14.17 -27.37 9.19
C TYR A 57 -12.82 -27.83 9.73
N ILE A 58 -11.82 -26.93 9.70
CA ILE A 58 -10.44 -27.25 10.14
C ILE A 58 -10.34 -27.47 11.66
N PHE A 59 -11.24 -26.87 12.44
CA PHE A 59 -11.35 -27.06 13.90
C PHE A 59 -12.73 -27.60 14.27
N ASN A 60 -12.81 -28.33 15.38
CA ASN A 60 -14.04 -28.98 15.85
C ASN A 60 -15.06 -28.03 16.51
N ARG A 61 -15.04 -26.73 16.17
CA ARG A 61 -15.88 -25.68 16.74
C ARG A 61 -16.21 -24.62 15.70
N ALA A 62 -17.31 -23.90 15.93
CA ALA A 62 -17.68 -22.76 15.10
C ALA A 62 -16.62 -21.65 15.18
N THR A 63 -16.46 -20.86 14.11
CA THR A 63 -15.45 -19.78 14.01
C THR A 63 -15.56 -18.73 15.13
N ILE A 64 -16.76 -18.51 15.65
CA ILE A 64 -16.98 -17.60 16.79
C ILE A 64 -16.29 -18.09 18.07
N ASP A 65 -16.17 -19.40 18.25
CA ASP A 65 -15.57 -20.05 19.42
C ASP A 65 -14.09 -20.37 19.24
N TRP A 66 -13.48 -19.92 18.13
CA TRP A 66 -12.06 -20.11 17.91
C TRP A 66 -11.25 -19.25 18.87
N THR A 67 -10.16 -19.82 19.36
CA THR A 67 -9.10 -19.11 20.08
C THR A 67 -8.38 -18.14 19.13
N ASP A 68 -7.69 -17.15 19.71
CA ASP A 68 -6.98 -16.16 18.90
C ASP A 68 -5.80 -16.78 18.13
N GLU A 69 -5.18 -17.83 18.68
CA GLU A 69 -4.15 -18.64 18.03
C GLU A 69 -4.69 -19.37 16.79
N GLN A 70 -5.86 -19.99 16.91
CA GLN A 70 -6.52 -20.67 15.79
C GLN A 70 -6.90 -19.69 14.67
N ARG A 71 -7.42 -18.52 15.04
CA ARG A 71 -7.71 -17.44 14.08
C ARG A 71 -6.44 -16.95 13.40
N THR A 72 -5.38 -16.73 14.16
CA THR A 72 -4.07 -16.28 13.66
C THR A 72 -3.51 -17.27 12.64
N LEU A 73 -3.52 -18.57 12.96
CA LEU A 73 -3.06 -19.62 12.04
C LEU A 73 -3.84 -19.62 10.72
N VAL A 74 -5.17 -19.53 10.79
CA VAL A 74 -6.03 -19.52 9.58
C VAL A 74 -5.81 -18.26 8.75
N VAL A 75 -5.66 -17.09 9.39
CA VAL A 75 -5.38 -15.84 8.68
C VAL A 75 -4.04 -15.92 7.94
N LEU A 76 -2.99 -16.42 8.60
CA LEU A 76 -1.68 -16.60 7.95
C LEU A 76 -1.75 -17.64 6.83
N THR A 77 -2.47 -18.74 7.02
CA THR A 77 -2.65 -19.76 5.98
C THR A 77 -3.32 -19.17 4.74
N LYS A 78 -4.41 -18.41 4.92
CA LYS A 78 -5.07 -17.70 3.81
C LYS A 78 -4.16 -16.67 3.14
N MET A 79 -3.31 -15.99 3.91
CA MET A 79 -2.34 -15.05 3.36
C MET A 79 -1.35 -15.74 2.43
N TYR A 80 -0.78 -16.88 2.85
CA TYR A 80 0.12 -17.68 2.01
C TYR A 80 -0.59 -18.24 0.78
N ASP A 81 -1.78 -18.80 0.93
CA ASP A 81 -2.60 -19.29 -0.20
C ASP A 81 -2.86 -18.19 -1.23
N SER A 82 -3.21 -16.99 -0.77
CA SER A 82 -3.46 -15.84 -1.64
C SER A 82 -2.21 -15.46 -2.42
N ALA A 83 -1.03 -15.54 -1.80
CA ALA A 83 0.24 -15.29 -2.46
C ALA A 83 0.60 -16.38 -3.48
N TYR A 84 0.40 -17.66 -3.14
CA TYR A 84 0.63 -18.78 -4.08
C TYR A 84 -0.31 -18.75 -5.30
N GLN A 85 -1.52 -18.22 -5.13
CA GLN A 85 -2.50 -18.06 -6.21
C GLN A 85 -2.32 -16.74 -7.00
N HIS A 86 -1.39 -15.88 -6.58
CA HIS A 86 -1.16 -14.61 -7.26
C HIS A 86 -0.57 -14.84 -8.66
N PRO A 87 -1.00 -14.12 -9.72
CA PRO A 87 -0.45 -14.28 -11.07
C PRO A 87 1.07 -14.06 -11.13
N GLU A 88 1.57 -13.16 -10.27
CA GLU A 88 2.99 -12.87 -10.08
C GLU A 88 3.48 -13.46 -8.75
N CYS A 89 3.19 -14.74 -8.52
CA CYS A 89 3.64 -15.48 -7.35
C CYS A 89 5.17 -15.35 -7.19
N PRO A 90 5.68 -15.00 -5.99
CA PRO A 90 7.11 -14.85 -5.78
C PRO A 90 7.80 -16.22 -5.73
N PRO A 91 9.13 -16.28 -5.91
CA PRO A 91 9.87 -17.54 -5.81
C PRO A 91 9.88 -18.08 -4.36
N ASP A 92 10.09 -19.39 -4.19
CA ASP A 92 10.07 -20.06 -2.88
C ASP A 92 11.02 -19.43 -1.84
N SER A 93 12.17 -18.90 -2.29
CA SER A 93 13.12 -18.20 -1.41
C SER A 93 12.51 -16.99 -0.69
N VAL A 94 11.49 -16.35 -1.29
CA VAL A 94 10.76 -15.24 -0.65
C VAL A 94 9.81 -15.78 0.41
N PHE A 95 9.22 -16.95 0.21
CA PHE A 95 8.34 -17.57 1.20
C PHE A 95 9.08 -18.11 2.40
N GLU A 96 10.36 -18.44 2.29
CA GLU A 96 11.21 -18.95 3.38
C GLU A 96 11.63 -17.84 4.36
N ASP A 97 11.78 -16.60 3.87
CA ASP A 97 12.19 -15.42 4.63
C ASP A 97 10.98 -14.52 4.92
N ASP A 98 10.59 -14.42 6.20
CA ASP A 98 9.38 -13.72 6.62
C ASP A 98 9.43 -12.20 6.31
N ASP A 99 10.60 -11.56 6.42
CA ASP A 99 10.78 -10.14 6.11
C ASP A 99 10.65 -9.87 4.61
N THR A 100 11.21 -10.77 3.81
CA THR A 100 11.15 -10.68 2.35
C THR A 100 9.71 -10.90 1.85
N PHE A 101 9.01 -11.88 2.43
CA PHE A 101 7.59 -12.12 2.14
C PHE A 101 6.73 -10.90 2.50
N ASP A 102 6.93 -10.33 3.68
CA ASP A 102 6.19 -9.14 4.13
C ASP A 102 6.48 -7.93 3.22
N GLY A 103 7.73 -7.75 2.80
CA GLY A 103 8.13 -6.75 1.82
C GLY A 103 7.43 -6.91 0.47
N TRP A 104 7.34 -8.15 -0.02
CA TRP A 104 6.62 -8.47 -1.25
C TRP A 104 5.11 -8.14 -1.13
N MET A 105 4.47 -8.56 -0.03
CA MET A 105 3.06 -8.25 0.24
C MET A 105 2.78 -6.74 0.25
N ILE A 106 3.67 -5.94 0.84
CA ILE A 106 3.57 -4.47 0.83
C ILE A 106 3.71 -3.91 -0.59
N SER A 107 4.66 -4.43 -1.38
CA SER A 107 4.85 -4.01 -2.77
C SER A 107 3.59 -4.27 -3.60
N GLN A 108 3.05 -5.49 -3.52
CA GLN A 108 1.83 -5.89 -4.22
C GLN A 108 0.63 -5.02 -3.83
N ARG A 109 0.46 -4.73 -2.53
CA ARG A 109 -0.59 -3.81 -2.07
C ARG A 109 -0.45 -2.42 -2.70
N ARG A 110 0.76 -1.86 -2.75
CA ARG A 110 1.03 -0.54 -3.33
C ARG A 110 0.80 -0.52 -4.83
N GLU A 111 1.18 -1.57 -5.54
CA GLU A 111 0.95 -1.68 -6.98
C GLU A 111 -0.52 -1.81 -7.32
N ASN A 112 -1.26 -2.65 -6.59
CA ASN A 112 -2.71 -2.78 -6.74
C ASN A 112 -3.44 -1.47 -6.48
N GLU A 113 -3.02 -0.71 -5.47
CA GLU A 113 -3.57 0.62 -5.18
C GLU A 113 -3.28 1.63 -6.31
N LYS A 114 -2.04 1.68 -6.81
CA LYS A 114 -1.68 2.52 -7.96
C LYS A 114 -2.50 2.18 -9.20
N THR A 115 -2.64 0.89 -9.52
CA THR A 115 -3.41 0.41 -10.67
C THR A 115 -4.89 0.73 -10.51
N ARG A 116 -5.46 0.54 -9.32
CA ARG A 116 -6.85 0.91 -9.03
C ARG A 116 -7.09 2.42 -9.19
N ASN A 117 -6.17 3.24 -8.70
CA ASN A 117 -6.25 4.69 -8.83
C ASN A 117 -6.14 5.13 -10.30
N LYS A 118 -5.19 4.56 -11.05
CA LYS A 118 -5.05 4.79 -12.50
C LYS A 118 -6.34 4.42 -13.23
N ASN A 119 -6.86 3.21 -13.03
CA ASN A 119 -8.08 2.74 -13.69
C ASN A 119 -9.30 3.62 -13.33
N ARG A 120 -9.38 4.12 -12.10
CA ARG A 120 -10.43 5.05 -11.67
C ARG A 120 -10.33 6.37 -12.41
N THR A 121 -9.13 6.95 -12.50
CA THR A 121 -8.89 8.20 -13.25
C THR A 121 -9.17 8.00 -14.74
N GLU A 122 -8.72 6.92 -15.35
CA GLU A 122 -8.98 6.60 -16.76
C GLU A 122 -10.49 6.50 -17.05
N LYS A 123 -11.25 5.79 -16.21
CA LYS A 123 -12.73 5.74 -16.32
C LYS A 123 -13.40 7.11 -16.22
N MET A 124 -12.84 8.03 -15.44
CA MET A 124 -13.37 9.40 -15.36
C MET A 124 -13.10 10.20 -16.64
N LEU A 125 -12.03 9.85 -17.38
CA LEU A 125 -11.61 10.53 -18.61
C LEU A 125 -12.19 9.89 -19.87
N GLU A 126 -12.66 8.66 -19.78
CA GLU A 126 -13.26 7.91 -20.87
C GLU A 126 -14.41 8.68 -21.55
N GLY A 127 -14.40 8.72 -22.88
CA GLY A 127 -15.43 9.40 -23.68
C GLY A 127 -15.32 10.94 -23.74
N LYS A 128 -14.30 11.56 -23.13
CA LYS A 128 -14.12 13.03 -23.14
C LYS A 128 -13.32 13.59 -24.33
N ASN A 129 -12.94 12.78 -25.32
CA ASN A 129 -12.20 13.19 -26.53
C ASN A 129 -10.97 14.07 -26.23
N LEU A 130 -10.09 13.59 -25.35
CA LEU A 130 -8.96 14.36 -24.81
C LEU A 130 -7.68 14.25 -25.66
N ASP A 131 -7.74 13.61 -26.83
CA ASP A 131 -6.56 13.30 -27.66
C ASP A 131 -5.80 14.55 -28.15
N LYS A 132 -6.46 15.71 -28.15
CA LYS A 132 -5.89 17.01 -28.52
C LYS A 132 -5.62 17.92 -27.33
N ALA A 133 -5.96 17.48 -26.12
CA ALA A 133 -5.75 18.28 -24.91
C ALA A 133 -4.26 18.26 -24.55
N GLY A 134 -3.65 19.44 -24.45
CA GLY A 134 -2.28 19.57 -23.94
C GLY A 134 -2.20 19.28 -22.43
N GLU A 135 -3.25 19.62 -21.68
CA GLU A 135 -3.37 19.38 -20.25
C GLU A 135 -4.81 19.03 -19.88
N VAL A 136 -4.98 18.20 -18.85
CA VAL A 136 -6.29 17.81 -18.32
C VAL A 136 -6.33 18.10 -16.83
N PHE A 137 -7.23 18.99 -16.43
CA PHE A 137 -7.44 19.33 -15.03
C PHE A 137 -8.55 18.47 -14.44
N ILE A 138 -8.22 17.74 -13.37
CA ILE A 138 -9.15 16.88 -12.64
C ILE A 138 -9.31 17.43 -11.23
N MET A 139 -10.55 17.73 -10.84
CA MET A 139 -10.86 18.16 -9.48
C MET A 139 -10.89 16.94 -8.55
N ALA A 140 -10.00 16.93 -7.57
CA ALA A 140 -9.96 15.90 -6.53
C ALA A 140 -10.80 16.30 -5.31
N ASN A 141 -11.33 15.33 -4.58
CA ASN A 141 -12.11 15.56 -3.36
C ASN A 141 -11.25 15.59 -2.09
N SER A 142 -9.99 15.17 -2.18
CA SER A 142 -9.03 15.20 -1.08
C SER A 142 -7.62 15.51 -1.58
N GLN A 143 -6.75 15.97 -0.67
CA GLN A 143 -5.35 16.21 -0.98
C GLN A 143 -4.61 14.93 -1.38
N GLU A 144 -4.98 13.80 -0.79
CA GLU A 144 -4.42 12.49 -1.12
C GLU A 144 -4.78 12.08 -2.55
N GLU A 145 -6.05 12.22 -2.94
CA GLU A 145 -6.51 11.95 -4.29
C GLU A 145 -5.81 12.87 -5.31
N ALA A 146 -5.63 14.15 -4.99
CA ALA A 146 -4.88 15.10 -5.82
C ALA A 146 -3.42 14.65 -6.02
N ASN A 147 -2.76 14.20 -4.95
CA ASN A 147 -1.38 13.70 -5.02
C ASN A 147 -1.28 12.42 -5.86
N ASN A 148 -2.26 11.51 -5.73
CA ASN A 148 -2.33 10.28 -6.51
C ASN A 148 -2.51 10.57 -8.01
N ILE A 149 -3.45 11.46 -8.36
CA ILE A 149 -3.66 11.90 -9.76
C ILE A 149 -2.41 12.60 -10.29
N TYR A 150 -1.81 13.50 -9.53
CA TYR A 150 -0.57 14.18 -9.91
C TYR A 150 0.58 13.18 -10.12
N GLY A 151 0.65 12.13 -9.29
CA GLY A 151 1.64 11.06 -9.38
C GLY A 151 1.54 10.19 -10.64
N LEU A 152 0.40 10.19 -11.34
CA LEU A 152 0.23 9.49 -12.62
C LEU A 152 1.02 10.14 -13.76
N ASN A 153 1.37 11.44 -13.63
CA ASN A 153 2.17 12.14 -14.62
C ASN A 153 3.59 11.57 -14.68
N ASP A 154 4.23 11.63 -15.84
CA ASP A 154 5.66 11.32 -15.96
C ASP A 154 6.54 12.45 -15.37
N ASN A 155 7.85 12.23 -15.33
CA ASN A 155 8.76 13.20 -14.71
C ASN A 155 8.82 14.53 -15.47
N THR A 156 8.74 14.48 -16.80
CA THR A 156 8.77 15.65 -17.67
C THR A 156 7.54 16.52 -17.45
N SER A 157 6.34 15.92 -17.44
CA SER A 157 5.07 16.62 -17.22
C SER A 157 5.01 17.24 -15.82
N ARG A 158 5.49 16.52 -14.80
CA ARG A 158 5.61 17.08 -13.44
C ARG A 158 6.54 18.29 -13.39
N HIS A 159 7.64 18.26 -14.15
CA HIS A 159 8.57 19.38 -14.24
C HIS A 159 7.92 20.60 -14.92
N ILE A 160 7.24 20.39 -16.04
CA ILE A 160 6.49 21.45 -16.75
C ILE A 160 5.43 22.07 -15.83
N ILE A 161 4.62 21.25 -15.14
CA ILE A 161 3.63 21.74 -14.18
C ILE A 161 4.29 22.58 -13.07
N LYS A 162 5.47 22.15 -12.59
CA LYS A 162 6.22 22.89 -11.55
C LYS A 162 6.77 24.22 -12.07
N GLU A 163 7.35 24.24 -13.26
CA GLU A 163 7.84 25.47 -13.93
C GLU A 163 6.69 26.47 -14.13
N ARG A 164 5.57 26.01 -14.72
CA ARG A 164 4.37 26.83 -14.96
C ARG A 164 3.80 27.39 -13.65
N ASN A 165 3.67 26.56 -12.61
CA ASN A 165 3.21 27.02 -11.29
C ASN A 165 4.14 28.05 -10.66
N ALA A 166 5.46 27.95 -10.87
CA ALA A 166 6.40 28.95 -10.37
C ALA A 166 6.23 30.30 -11.08
N VAL A 167 6.02 30.28 -12.40
CA VAL A 167 5.74 31.49 -13.19
C VAL A 167 4.42 32.13 -12.74
N ILE A 168 3.36 31.34 -12.61
CA ILE A 168 2.04 31.82 -12.16
C ILE A 168 2.10 32.44 -10.75
N LYS A 169 2.88 31.85 -9.83
CA LYS A 169 3.02 32.40 -8.47
C LYS A 169 3.81 33.71 -8.40
N ASN A 170 4.79 33.87 -9.28
CA ASN A 170 5.70 35.03 -9.26
C ASN A 170 5.19 36.20 -10.11
N HIS A 171 4.23 35.96 -11.01
CA HIS A 171 3.64 37.02 -11.82
C HIS A 171 2.35 37.54 -11.20
N THR A 172 2.19 38.86 -11.20
CA THR A 172 0.94 39.51 -10.79
C THR A 172 0.16 39.89 -12.04
N GLY A 173 -0.91 39.18 -12.34
CA GLY A 173 -1.82 39.47 -13.46
C GLY A 173 -1.95 38.32 -14.46
N LEU A 174 -2.50 38.64 -15.64
CA LEU A 174 -2.68 37.69 -16.73
C LEU A 174 -1.33 37.44 -17.41
N ILE A 175 -1.01 36.17 -17.66
CA ILE A 175 0.17 35.74 -18.39
C ILE A 175 -0.30 35.13 -19.69
N ASP A 176 0.30 35.53 -20.81
CA ASP A 176 0.05 34.90 -22.10
C ASP A 176 0.77 33.55 -22.17
N GLU A 177 0.13 32.55 -22.80
CA GLU A 177 0.67 31.19 -22.93
C GLU A 177 2.03 31.17 -23.64
N THR A 178 2.24 32.08 -24.59
CA THR A 178 3.51 32.25 -25.31
C THR A 178 4.67 32.67 -24.41
N GLN A 179 4.39 33.18 -23.22
CA GLN A 179 5.38 33.56 -22.23
C GLN A 179 5.78 32.42 -21.29
N LEU A 180 5.12 31.27 -21.38
CA LEU A 180 5.49 30.10 -20.58
C LEU A 180 6.82 29.51 -21.08
N PRO A 181 7.77 29.18 -20.17
CA PRO A 181 9.11 28.71 -20.55
C PRO A 181 9.12 27.46 -21.42
N ASP A 182 8.19 26.53 -21.18
CA ASP A 182 8.08 25.29 -21.94
C ASP A 182 7.54 25.54 -23.36
N VAL A 183 6.60 26.48 -23.51
CA VAL A 183 6.05 26.90 -24.82
C VAL A 183 7.12 27.60 -25.65
N GLN A 184 7.90 28.50 -25.04
CA GLN A 184 9.03 29.16 -25.72
C GLN A 184 10.08 28.15 -26.20
N ARG A 185 10.40 27.16 -25.36
CA ARG A 185 11.32 26.09 -25.72
C ARG A 185 10.81 25.30 -26.92
N ASN A 186 9.53 24.95 -26.95
CA ASN A 186 8.91 24.27 -28.08
C ASN A 186 8.94 25.12 -29.37
N ILE A 187 8.64 26.41 -29.28
CA ILE A 187 8.74 27.34 -30.43
C ILE A 187 10.16 27.37 -30.98
N GLN A 188 11.17 27.46 -30.09
CA GLN A 188 12.57 27.47 -30.51
C GLN A 188 13.00 26.17 -31.19
N ILE A 189 12.56 25.02 -30.67
CA ILE A 189 12.81 23.71 -31.27
C ILE A 189 12.18 23.62 -32.67
N GLN A 190 10.92 24.04 -32.80
CA GLN A 190 10.22 24.05 -34.09
C GLN A 190 10.91 24.95 -35.12
N ASN A 191 11.32 26.17 -34.72
CA ASN A 191 12.04 27.09 -35.59
C ASN A 191 13.37 26.48 -36.09
N ASN A 192 14.13 25.86 -35.19
CA ASN A 192 15.39 25.19 -35.53
C ASN A 192 15.17 24.01 -36.49
N GLN A 193 14.06 23.29 -36.34
CA GLN A 193 13.71 22.14 -37.18
C GLN A 193 13.30 22.58 -38.58
N GLN A 194 12.43 23.60 -38.69
CA GLN A 194 12.06 24.20 -39.97
C GLN A 194 13.26 24.75 -40.73
N PHE A 195 14.23 25.34 -40.02
CA PHE A 195 15.47 25.83 -40.62
C PHE A 195 16.38 24.71 -41.13
N LYS A 196 16.41 23.56 -40.45
CA LYS A 196 17.14 22.38 -40.94
C LYS A 196 16.48 21.78 -42.17
N ASP A 197 15.15 21.70 -42.17
CA ASP A 197 14.39 21.10 -43.26
C ASP A 197 14.40 21.98 -44.52
N SER A 198 14.41 23.31 -44.37
CA SER A 198 14.56 24.24 -45.49
C SER A 198 15.95 24.19 -46.13
N ARG A 199 16.98 23.75 -45.38
CA ARG A 199 18.36 23.55 -45.89
C ARG A 199 18.60 22.16 -46.49
N LYS A 200 17.67 21.22 -46.32
CA LYS A 200 17.73 19.87 -46.91
C LYS A 200 17.00 19.73 -48.25
N LYS A 201 16.24 20.75 -48.65
CA LYS A 201 15.68 20.90 -50.01
C LYS A 201 16.66 21.62 -50.90
#